data_AF-A0A958W5E8-F1
#
_entry.id   AF-A0A958W5E8-F1
#
_cell.length_a   1.000
_cell.length_b   1.000
_cell.length_c   1.000
_cell.angle_alpha   90.00
_cell.angle_beta   90.00
_cell.angle_gamma   90.00
#
_symmetry.space_group_name_H-M   'P 1'
#
loop_
_entity.id
_entity.type
_entity.pdbx_description
1 polymer ?
#
loop_
_entity_poly.entity_id
_entity_poly.type
_entity_poly.pdbx_seq_one_letter_code
_entity_poly.pdbx_strand_id
1 'polypeptide(L)'
;MNENKFRIGQKEKRKGDGSSIFSGLEKHVKLEAYFEEGFPVKYLPKILFVLMLSLIYIGNTHYSEKTIRKINKTHTEVEDIRADYTTLKADLMFASKQSEVARRVKSLGLKESIKPPYKIVVKEGEY
;
A
#
# COMPACT_ATOMS: atom_id res chain seq x y z
N MET A 1 -7.28 -30.09 39.78
CA MET A 1 -6.57 -30.06 38.48
C MET A 1 -7.38 -30.92 37.52
N ASN A 2 -7.97 -30.31 36.49
CA ASN A 2 -8.81 -31.02 35.52
C ASN A 2 -7.96 -31.46 34.33
N GLU A 3 -8.03 -32.75 34.02
CA GLU A 3 -7.36 -33.38 32.88
C GLU A 3 -8.10 -33.06 31.58
N ASN A 4 -7.36 -32.54 30.59
CA ASN A 4 -7.88 -32.24 29.26
C ASN A 4 -8.02 -33.53 28.43
N LYS A 5 -9.25 -33.85 28.02
CA LYS A 5 -9.54 -34.86 26.99
C LYS A 5 -9.13 -34.33 25.61
N PHE A 6 -8.02 -34.81 25.08
CA PHE A 6 -7.74 -34.75 23.65
C PHE A 6 -8.73 -35.67 22.90
N ARG A 7 -9.60 -35.07 22.10
CA ARG A 7 -10.43 -35.81 21.14
C ARG A 7 -9.60 -36.07 19.88
N ILE A 8 -9.27 -37.34 19.69
CA ILE A 8 -8.82 -37.92 18.43
C ILE A 8 -9.97 -37.80 17.41
N GLY A 9 -9.65 -37.37 16.19
CA GLY A 9 -10.56 -37.35 15.05
C GLY A 9 -9.78 -37.35 13.74
N GLN A 10 -9.86 -38.48 13.02
CA GLN A 10 -9.40 -38.72 11.65
C GLN A 10 -9.38 -37.47 10.75
N LYS A 11 -8.22 -37.19 10.13
CA LYS A 11 -8.18 -36.46 8.85
C LYS A 11 -8.29 -37.48 7.72
N GLU A 12 -9.51 -37.91 7.44
CA GLU A 12 -9.83 -38.60 6.19
C GLU A 12 -9.87 -37.63 5.02
N LYS A 13 -9.30 -38.08 3.90
CA LYS A 13 -9.29 -37.43 2.59
C LYS A 13 -10.71 -37.04 2.17
N ARG A 14 -10.94 -35.75 1.90
CA ARG A 14 -12.07 -35.30 1.08
C ARG A 14 -11.54 -34.73 -0.22
N LYS A 15 -11.70 -35.51 -1.30
CA LYS A 15 -11.79 -35.00 -2.67
C LYS A 15 -13.01 -34.06 -2.67
N GLY A 16 -12.77 -32.78 -2.45
CA GLY A 16 -13.79 -31.75 -2.54
C GLY A 16 -13.80 -31.23 -3.95
N ASP A 17 -14.69 -31.75 -4.77
CA ASP A 17 -15.16 -31.04 -5.96
C ASP A 17 -15.74 -29.71 -5.48
N GLY A 18 -14.97 -28.64 -5.69
CA GLY A 18 -15.20 -27.33 -5.11
C GLY A 18 -16.35 -26.63 -5.83
N SER A 19 -17.52 -26.65 -5.21
CA SER A 19 -18.74 -25.94 -5.60
C SER A 19 -18.60 -24.42 -5.58
N SER A 20 -17.77 -23.84 -6.44
CA SER A 20 -17.54 -22.39 -6.39
C SER A 20 -18.10 -21.62 -7.58
N ILE A 21 -17.83 -22.00 -8.82
CA ILE A 21 -18.39 -21.27 -9.99
C ILE A 21 -18.61 -22.21 -11.20
N PHE A 22 -17.84 -23.29 -11.31
CA PHE A 22 -17.85 -24.17 -12.48
C PHE A 22 -19.12 -25.05 -12.56
N SER A 23 -19.53 -25.66 -11.44
CA SER A 23 -20.70 -26.56 -11.41
C SER A 23 -22.04 -25.83 -11.61
N GLY A 24 -22.14 -24.56 -11.16
CA GLY A 24 -23.31 -23.72 -11.42
C GLY A 24 -23.43 -23.32 -12.89
N LEU A 25 -22.28 -23.05 -13.52
CA LEU A 25 -22.21 -22.69 -14.94
C LEU A 25 -22.53 -23.89 -15.84
N GLU A 26 -22.05 -25.08 -15.48
CA GLU A 26 -22.35 -26.34 -16.17
C GLU A 26 -23.85 -26.66 -16.19
N LYS A 27 -24.53 -26.47 -15.05
CA LYS A 27 -25.99 -26.71 -14.91
C LYS A 27 -26.84 -25.72 -15.71
N HIS A 28 -26.46 -24.45 -15.76
CA HIS A 28 -27.20 -23.44 -16.53
C HIS A 28 -26.96 -23.54 -18.04
N VAL A 29 -25.75 -23.97 -18.43
CA VAL A 29 -25.36 -24.10 -19.84
C VAL A 29 -25.79 -25.46 -20.41
N LYS A 30 -26.31 -26.40 -19.62
CA LYS A 30 -26.77 -27.74 -20.07
C LYS A 30 -25.76 -28.41 -21.01
N LEU A 31 -24.48 -28.35 -20.64
CA LEU A 31 -23.38 -28.87 -21.47
C LEU A 31 -23.62 -30.32 -21.88
N GLU A 32 -24.15 -31.16 -20.99
CA GLU A 32 -24.51 -32.57 -21.28
C GLU A 32 -25.47 -32.72 -22.46
N ALA A 33 -26.52 -31.90 -22.55
CA ALA A 33 -27.46 -31.95 -23.67
C ALA A 33 -26.81 -31.53 -25.00
N TYR A 34 -25.88 -30.58 -24.97
CA TYR A 34 -25.13 -30.15 -26.16
C TYR A 34 -24.04 -31.15 -26.59
N PHE A 35 -23.52 -31.98 -25.67
CA PHE A 35 -22.59 -33.05 -25.99
C PHE A 35 -23.29 -34.30 -26.56
N GLU A 36 -24.53 -34.59 -26.14
CA GLU A 36 -25.31 -35.71 -26.67
C GLU A 36 -25.96 -35.42 -28.04
N GLU A 37 -26.52 -34.23 -28.26
CA GLU A 37 -27.18 -33.85 -29.53
C GLU A 37 -26.22 -33.22 -30.56
N GLY A 38 -24.97 -32.95 -30.17
CA GLY A 38 -23.96 -32.30 -31.00
C GLY A 38 -24.04 -30.77 -30.96
N PHE A 39 -22.88 -30.12 -30.90
CA PHE A 39 -22.80 -28.66 -30.74
C PHE A 39 -23.37 -27.91 -31.96
N PRO A 40 -24.37 -27.01 -31.78
CA PRO A 40 -24.86 -26.19 -32.87
C PRO A 40 -23.80 -25.18 -33.30
N VAL A 41 -23.23 -25.39 -34.48
CA VAL A 41 -22.09 -24.62 -35.07
C VAL A 41 -22.36 -23.11 -35.12
N LYS A 42 -23.64 -22.70 -35.12
CA LYS A 42 -24.09 -21.30 -35.12
C LYS A 42 -23.66 -20.49 -33.88
N TYR A 43 -23.45 -21.13 -32.73
CA TYR A 43 -23.06 -20.45 -31.49
C TYR A 43 -21.55 -20.49 -31.22
N LEU A 44 -20.82 -21.35 -31.93
CA LEU A 44 -19.37 -21.48 -31.83
C LEU A 44 -18.60 -20.15 -31.94
N PRO A 45 -18.87 -19.24 -32.91
CA PRO A 45 -18.17 -17.96 -32.98
C PRO A 45 -18.45 -17.03 -31.80
N LYS A 46 -19.64 -17.13 -31.17
CA LYS A 46 -20.00 -16.31 -30.00
C LYS A 46 -19.26 -16.77 -28.75
N ILE A 47 -19.13 -18.08 -28.55
CA ILE A 47 -18.38 -18.66 -27.43
C ILE A 47 -16.90 -18.30 -27.56
N LEU A 48 -16.35 -18.39 -28.78
CA LEU A 48 -14.96 -18.03 -29.05
C LEU A 48 -14.68 -16.55 -28.78
N PHE A 49 -15.63 -15.67 -29.10
CA PHE A 49 -15.54 -14.25 -28.77
C PHE A 49 -15.50 -14.00 -27.25
N VAL A 50 -16.37 -14.65 -26.47
CA VAL A 50 -16.36 -14.52 -25.00
C VAL A 50 -15.08 -15.10 -24.39
N LEU A 51 -14.57 -16.19 -24.95
CA LEU A 51 -13.31 -16.80 -24.52
C LEU A 51 -12.13 -15.86 -24.80
N MET A 52 -12.11 -15.20 -25.96
CA MET A 52 -11.12 -14.17 -26.27
C MET A 52 -11.18 -13.00 -25.26
N LEU A 53 -12.38 -12.50 -24.93
CA LEU A 53 -12.53 -11.46 -23.91
C LEU A 53 -12.06 -11.91 -22.53
N SER A 54 -12.34 -13.16 -22.16
CA SER A 54 -11.88 -13.76 -20.90
C SER A 54 -10.35 -13.82 -20.84
N LEU A 55 -9.68 -14.18 -21.93
CA LEU A 55 -8.22 -14.20 -21.99
C LEU A 55 -7.62 -12.79 -21.85
N ILE A 56 -8.21 -11.80 -22.53
CA ILE A 56 -7.80 -10.40 -22.40
C ILE A 56 -7.96 -9.93 -20.95
N TYR A 57 -9.06 -10.30 -20.30
CA TYR A 57 -9.33 -9.94 -18.91
C TYR A 57 -8.29 -10.53 -17.93
N ILE A 58 -7.96 -11.81 -18.08
CA ILE A 58 -6.91 -12.46 -17.26
C ILE A 58 -5.56 -11.78 -17.48
N GLY A 59 -5.22 -11.47 -18.74
CA GLY A 59 -4.00 -10.74 -19.09
C GLY A 59 -3.92 -9.36 -18.43
N ASN A 60 -4.99 -8.58 -18.52
CA ASN A 60 -5.07 -7.26 -17.88
C ASN A 60 -4.99 -7.33 -16.36
N THR A 61 -5.57 -8.36 -15.75
CA THR A 61 -5.49 -8.59 -14.30
C THR A 61 -4.04 -8.83 -13.86
N HIS A 62 -3.30 -9.68 -14.58
CA HIS A 62 -1.91 -9.96 -14.26
C HIS A 62 -1.00 -8.72 -14.45
N TYR A 63 -1.27 -7.89 -15.46
CA TYR A 63 -0.59 -6.61 -15.63
C TYR A 63 -0.87 -5.65 -14.47
N SER A 64 -2.13 -5.57 -14.06
CA SER A 64 -2.55 -4.73 -12.93
C SER A 64 -1.88 -5.15 -11.62
N GLU A 65 -1.76 -6.45 -11.37
CA GLU A 65 -1.08 -6.99 -10.19
C GLU A 65 0.41 -6.59 -10.14
N LYS A 66 1.11 -6.64 -11.28
CA LYS A 66 2.50 -6.17 -11.37
C LYS A 66 2.61 -4.68 -11.08
N THR A 67 1.71 -3.89 -11.63
CA THR A 67 1.65 -2.44 -11.41
C THR A 67 1.40 -2.11 -9.94
N ILE A 68 0.44 -2.78 -9.29
CA ILE A 68 0.15 -2.60 -7.85
C ILE A 68 1.38 -2.94 -7.00
N ARG A 69 2.07 -4.06 -7.29
CA ARG A 69 3.32 -4.40 -6.59
C ARG A 69 4.39 -3.32 -6.76
N LYS A 70 4.52 -2.73 -7.95
CA LYS A 70 5.48 -1.65 -8.20
C LYS A 70 5.11 -0.38 -7.44
N ILE A 71 3.83 0.00 -7.45
CA ILE A 71 3.31 1.15 -6.69
C ILE A 71 3.63 0.99 -5.21
N ASN A 72 3.35 -0.18 -4.63
CA ASN A 72 3.60 -0.43 -3.21
C ASN A 72 5.09 -0.27 -2.86
N LYS A 73 6.00 -0.80 -3.70
CA LYS A 73 7.45 -0.63 -3.48
C LYS A 73 7.86 0.85 -3.50
N THR A 74 7.44 1.58 -4.53
CA THR A 74 7.75 3.01 -4.64
C THR A 74 7.13 3.83 -3.50
N HIS A 75 5.94 3.46 -3.02
CA HIS A 75 5.31 4.11 -1.86
C HIS A 75 6.15 3.93 -0.60
N THR A 76 6.59 2.71 -0.32
CA THR A 76 7.47 2.43 0.83
C THR A 76 8.78 3.22 0.74
N GLU A 77 9.43 3.26 -0.42
CA GLU A 77 10.65 4.04 -0.62
C GLU A 77 10.45 5.55 -0.33
N VAL A 78 9.31 6.11 -0.73
CA VAL A 78 8.97 7.52 -0.45
C VAL A 78 8.69 7.74 1.03
N GLU A 79 8.01 6.82 1.70
CA GLU A 79 7.76 6.90 3.14
C GLU A 79 9.06 6.83 3.95
N ASP A 80 9.99 5.94 3.58
CA ASP A 80 11.29 5.81 4.23
C ASP A 80 12.09 7.13 4.12
N ILE A 81 12.21 7.70 2.92
CA ILE A 81 12.90 8.98 2.70
C ILE A 81 12.22 10.11 3.49
N ARG A 82 10.88 10.10 3.58
CA ARG A 82 10.13 11.10 4.33
C ARG A 82 10.34 10.97 5.84
N ALA A 83 10.49 9.76 6.36
CA ALA A 83 10.82 9.50 7.75
C ALA A 83 12.22 10.04 8.08
N ASP A 84 13.21 9.77 7.22
CA ASP A 84 14.58 10.29 7.36
C ASP A 84 14.62 11.81 7.36
N TYR A 85 13.95 12.45 6.39
CA TYR A 85 13.85 13.91 6.33
C TYR A 85 13.22 14.50 7.59
N THR A 86 12.14 13.88 8.07
CA THR A 86 11.42 14.37 9.26
C THR A 86 12.32 14.30 10.50
N THR A 87 13.05 13.20 10.65
CA THR A 87 14.01 13.00 11.74
C THR A 87 15.15 14.03 11.68
N LEU A 88 15.80 14.15 10.51
CA LEU A 88 16.88 15.11 10.31
C LEU A 88 16.44 16.56 10.54
N LYS A 89 15.23 16.90 10.09
CA LYS A 89 14.64 18.23 10.32
C LYS A 89 14.41 18.47 11.81
N ALA A 90 13.93 17.48 12.56
CA ALA A 90 13.75 17.59 14.01
C ALA A 90 15.09 17.83 14.72
N ASP A 91 16.14 17.09 14.34
CA ASP A 91 17.49 17.28 14.87
C ASP A 91 18.05 18.67 14.57
N LEU A 92 17.86 19.15 13.34
CA LEU A 92 18.25 20.50 12.94
C LEU A 92 17.49 21.57 13.74
N MET A 93 16.18 21.40 13.92
CA MET A 93 15.37 22.31 14.74
C MET A 93 15.83 22.32 16.19
N PHE A 94 16.16 21.16 16.77
CA PHE A 94 16.71 21.06 18.10
C PHE A 94 18.07 21.75 18.21
N ALA A 95 18.98 21.49 17.27
CA ALA A 95 20.30 22.11 17.22
C ALA A 95 20.24 23.64 16.98
N SER A 96 19.25 24.12 16.22
CA SER A 96 19.03 25.53 15.92
C SER A 96 18.27 26.27 17.02
N LYS A 97 17.76 25.56 18.04
CA LYS A 97 17.04 26.17 19.16
C LYS A 97 17.94 27.14 19.89
N GLN A 98 17.47 28.37 20.13
CA GLN A 98 18.25 29.43 20.77
C GLN A 98 18.91 28.98 22.08
N SER A 99 18.21 28.21 22.92
CA SER A 99 18.75 27.67 24.17
C SER A 99 19.91 26.67 23.97
N GLU A 100 19.84 25.82 22.94
CA GLU A 100 20.90 24.86 22.61
C GLU A 100 22.10 25.57 21.99
N VAL A 101 21.85 26.53 21.09
CA VAL A 101 22.91 27.38 20.53
C VAL A 101 23.60 28.17 21.64
N ALA A 102 22.85 28.84 22.52
CA ALA A 102 23.36 29.58 23.67
C ALA A 102 24.22 28.70 24.59
N ARG A 103 23.79 27.45 24.83
CA ARG A 103 24.55 26.47 25.62
C ARG A 103 25.86 26.07 24.94
N ARG A 104 25.86 25.85 23.62
CA ARG A 104 27.05 25.49 22.84
C ARG A 104 28.06 26.63 22.73
N VAL A 105 27.60 27.88 22.58
CA VAL A 105 28.49 29.06 22.47
C VAL A 105 28.93 29.62 23.83
N LYS A 106 28.42 29.10 24.94
CA LYS A 106 28.80 29.52 26.30
C LYS A 106 30.29 29.26 26.59
N SER A 107 30.86 28.21 26.01
CA SER A 107 32.32 27.93 26.08
C SER A 107 33.16 28.99 25.37
N LEU A 108 32.59 29.69 24.39
CA LEU A 108 33.21 30.79 23.65
C LEU A 108 33.00 32.16 24.35
N GLY A 109 32.38 32.18 25.53
CA GLY A 109 32.14 33.41 26.31
C GLY A 109 31.01 34.30 25.79
N LEU A 110 30.27 33.86 24.77
CA LEU A 110 29.17 34.62 24.17
C LEU A 110 27.91 34.54 25.06
N LYS A 111 27.24 35.69 25.23
CA LYS A 111 26.01 35.83 26.05
C LYS A 111 24.81 36.12 25.18
N GLU A 112 23.68 35.53 25.53
CA GLU A 112 22.41 35.74 24.83
C GLU A 112 21.92 37.18 25.03
N SER A 113 21.49 37.83 23.95
CA SER A 113 20.93 39.19 24.01
C SER A 113 19.46 39.14 24.40
N ILE A 114 19.20 39.33 25.69
CA ILE A 114 17.84 39.31 26.27
C ILE A 114 17.10 40.64 26.00
N LYS A 115 17.84 41.72 25.73
CA LYS A 115 17.27 43.05 25.47
C LYS A 115 17.03 43.22 23.97
N PRO A 116 15.82 43.62 23.54
CA PRO A 116 15.57 43.95 22.14
C PRO A 116 16.45 45.15 21.72
N PRO A 117 16.94 45.18 20.47
CA PRO A 117 17.78 46.28 19.98
C PRO A 117 16.96 47.57 19.87
N TYR A 118 17.55 48.69 20.27
CA TYR A 118 16.92 50.00 20.14
C TYR A 118 16.92 50.41 18.65
N LYS A 119 15.72 50.68 18.11
CA LYS A 119 15.60 51.31 16.79
C LYS A 119 15.98 52.77 16.93
N ILE A 120 17.16 53.13 16.42
CA ILE A 120 17.58 54.54 16.34
C ILE A 120 16.76 55.18 15.23
N VAL A 121 15.76 55.99 15.60
CA VAL A 121 15.02 56.82 14.65
C VAL A 121 15.77 58.14 14.57
N VAL A 122 16.50 58.35 13.47
CA VAL A 122 17.14 59.63 13.18
C VAL A 122 16.04 60.63 12.90
N LYS A 123 15.82 61.60 13.80
CA LYS A 123 15.00 62.77 13.46
C LYS A 123 15.84 63.61 12.50
N GLU A 124 15.41 63.66 11.24
CA GLU A 124 15.94 64.63 10.30
C GLU A 124 15.58 66.04 10.79
N GLY A 125 16.60 66.81 11.19
CA GLY A 125 16.53 68.27 11.29
C GLY A 125 16.28 68.86 12.67
N GLU A 126 17.33 68.95 13.50
CA GLU A 126 17.60 70.14 14.34
C GLU A 126 19.13 70.31 14.41
N TYR A 127 19.67 71.04 13.44
CA TYR A 127 20.95 71.74 13.52
C TYR A 127 20.66 73.24 13.54
#